data_AF-A0A7T1HZ85-F1
#
_entry.id   AF-A0A7T1HZ85-F1
#
_cell.length_a   1.000
_cell.length_b   1.000
_cell.length_c   1.000
_cell.angle_alpha   90.00
_cell.angle_beta   90.00
_cell.angle_gamma   90.00
#
_symmetry.space_group_name_H-M   'P 1'
#
loop_
_entity.id
_entity.type
_entity.pdbx_description
1 polymer ?
#
loop_
_entity_poly.entity_id
_entity_poly.type
_entity_poly.pdbx_seq_one_letter_code
_entity_poly.pdbx_strand_id
1 'polypeptide(L)'
;MTTSGAIQAERERRSEMWKAVQRIQVDRPLTADEVRQIGCYNGARGIWRDKASTAHLTPAGNGVCVGISSRGKYEDEIGEETGIYDYPSTKVPTYDQGDIDAMRAALSLEMPIFLIRDTNAQGAPVQGKGPRRRVDRVEFVADDPLSRSLIFTFSLGGRSDYRLPEDEQGSCFQERETKERQSTSKKRSQAAFRAAVISRYGERRCCLCDAPPEVIEAAHIVPVSNNGSDWSGNGLLVCRNHHALYDLGRWCLHPQHLEVVPATGHDLSSLQVIRSNVRHLRQSPDREALQWRWSRWA
;
A
#
# COMPACT_ATOMS: atom_id res chain seq x y z
N MET A 1 19.73 23.51 14.46
CA MET A 1 18.86 22.41 14.91
C MET A 1 19.39 21.11 14.32
N THR A 2 19.40 20.02 15.09
CA THR A 2 19.69 18.68 14.54
C THR A 2 18.56 18.28 13.60
N THR A 3 18.84 17.45 12.59
CA THR A 3 17.82 16.94 11.66
C THR A 3 16.65 16.28 12.40
N SER A 4 16.93 15.56 13.49
CA SER A 4 15.92 14.96 14.37
C SER A 4 15.00 16.01 15.03
N GLY A 5 15.56 17.12 15.53
CA GLY A 5 14.75 18.20 16.12
C GLY A 5 13.84 18.91 15.11
N ALA A 6 14.30 19.06 13.87
CA ALA A 6 13.50 19.65 12.79
C ALA A 6 12.35 18.73 12.36
N ILE A 7 12.58 17.42 12.30
CA ILE A 7 11.53 16.42 12.04
C ILE A 7 10.47 16.45 13.14
N GLN A 8 10.87 16.53 14.41
CA GLN A 8 9.94 16.58 15.53
C GLN A 8 9.09 17.87 15.51
N ALA A 9 9.69 19.02 15.23
CA ALA A 9 8.97 20.28 15.08
C ALA A 9 7.92 20.21 13.94
N GLU A 10 8.25 19.57 12.82
CA GLU A 10 7.30 19.37 11.72
C GLU A 10 6.15 18.42 12.12
N ARG A 11 6.43 17.36 12.90
CA ARG A 11 5.38 16.48 13.45
C ARG A 11 4.42 17.24 14.37
N GLU A 12 4.96 18.10 15.24
CA GLU A 12 4.18 18.96 16.14
C GLU A 12 3.31 19.94 15.37
N ARG A 13 3.87 20.62 14.36
CA ARG A 13 3.13 21.50 13.46
C ARG A 13 1.94 20.77 12.83
N ARG A 14 2.15 19.56 12.28
CA ARG A 14 1.07 18.77 11.67
C ARG A 14 0.03 18.29 12.69
N SER A 15 0.44 18.02 13.93
CA SER A 15 -0.48 17.72 15.03
C SER A 15 -1.40 18.92 15.34
N GLU A 16 -0.85 20.13 15.36
CA GLU A 16 -1.63 21.36 15.55
C GLU A 16 -2.58 21.64 14.38
N MET A 17 -2.12 21.45 13.14
CA MET A 17 -2.95 21.54 11.94
C MET A 17 -4.13 20.56 12.02
N TRP A 18 -3.88 19.31 12.44
CA TRP A 18 -4.94 18.32 12.60
C TRP A 18 -5.97 18.73 13.67
N LYS A 19 -5.52 19.23 14.82
CA LYS A 19 -6.42 19.76 15.85
C LYS A 19 -7.27 20.91 15.32
N ALA A 20 -6.70 21.81 14.50
CA ALA A 20 -7.45 22.90 13.88
C ALA A 20 -8.51 22.39 12.90
N VAL A 21 -8.18 21.39 12.09
CA VAL A 21 -9.15 20.70 11.21
C VAL A 21 -10.29 20.10 12.02
N GLN A 22 -9.99 19.34 13.08
CA GLN A 22 -11.00 18.66 13.90
C GLN A 22 -11.98 19.64 14.55
N ARG A 23 -11.51 20.80 15.03
CA ARG A 23 -12.38 21.83 15.64
C ARG A 23 -13.44 22.37 14.67
N ILE A 24 -13.15 22.41 13.38
CA ILE A 24 -14.12 22.88 12.36
C ILE A 24 -14.97 21.70 11.87
N GLN A 25 -14.30 20.56 11.61
CA GLN A 25 -14.91 19.40 10.97
C GLN A 25 -15.92 18.65 11.83
N VAL A 26 -15.91 18.89 13.15
CA VAL A 26 -16.92 18.35 14.08
C VAL A 26 -18.32 18.90 13.76
N ASP A 27 -18.42 20.16 13.33
CA ASP A 27 -19.70 20.81 13.04
C ASP A 27 -20.03 20.77 11.55
N ARG A 28 -19.02 20.95 10.68
CA ARG A 28 -19.22 21.01 9.24
C ARG A 28 -17.94 20.73 8.44
N PRO A 29 -18.06 20.29 7.18
CA PRO A 29 -16.95 20.30 6.23
C PRO A 29 -16.28 21.68 6.09
N LEU A 30 -14.96 21.67 5.86
CA LEU A 30 -14.15 22.87 5.68
C LEU A 30 -14.40 23.50 4.31
N THR A 31 -14.20 24.81 4.20
CA THR A 31 -14.06 25.49 2.92
C THR A 31 -12.64 25.32 2.38
N ALA A 32 -12.45 25.55 1.07
CA ALA A 32 -11.10 25.50 0.48
C ALA A 32 -10.14 26.55 1.09
N ASP A 33 -10.67 27.68 1.57
CA ASP A 33 -9.86 28.73 2.17
C ASP A 33 -9.39 28.35 3.58
N GLU A 34 -10.28 27.78 4.41
CA GLU A 34 -9.91 27.25 5.74
C GLU A 34 -8.81 26.19 5.64
N VAL A 35 -8.90 25.27 4.66
CA VAL A 35 -7.86 24.26 4.42
C VAL A 35 -6.51 24.90 4.06
N ARG A 36 -6.51 26.01 3.30
CA ARG A 36 -5.30 26.76 2.94
C ARG A 36 -4.72 27.52 4.13
N GLN A 37 -5.56 28.19 4.91
CA GLN A 37 -5.14 28.96 6.08
C GLN A 37 -4.52 28.06 7.15
N ILE A 38 -5.07 26.85 7.36
CA ILE A 38 -4.47 25.85 8.25
C ILE A 38 -3.15 25.29 7.66
N GLY A 39 -2.97 25.36 6.34
CA GLY A 39 -1.78 24.90 5.65
C GLY A 39 -1.83 23.45 5.19
N CYS A 40 -2.97 22.75 5.36
CA CYS A 40 -3.12 21.35 4.96
C CYS A 40 -3.00 21.15 3.44
N TYR A 41 -3.41 22.15 2.66
CA TYR A 41 -3.38 22.07 1.21
C TYR A 41 -3.40 23.44 0.55
N ASN A 42 -2.59 23.66 -0.50
CA ASN A 42 -2.56 24.92 -1.23
C ASN A 42 -2.88 24.80 -2.74
N GLY A 43 -3.86 23.97 -3.10
CA GLY A 43 -4.46 23.98 -4.45
C GLY A 43 -3.58 23.43 -5.57
N ALA A 44 -2.53 22.68 -5.24
CA ALA A 44 -1.65 22.05 -6.22
C ALA A 44 -2.34 20.91 -7.00
N ARG A 45 -1.63 20.34 -7.98
CA ARG A 45 -2.09 19.32 -8.96
C ARG A 45 -2.37 17.94 -8.33
N GLY A 46 -3.11 17.88 -7.24
CA GLY A 46 -3.34 16.65 -6.47
C GLY A 46 -2.45 16.59 -5.24
N ILE A 47 -1.17 16.95 -5.35
CA ILE A 47 -0.18 16.82 -4.27
C ILE A 47 0.32 18.20 -3.84
N TRP A 48 0.31 18.47 -2.54
CA TRP A 48 0.84 19.68 -1.91
C TRP A 48 2.08 19.37 -1.08
N ARG A 49 3.18 20.04 -1.41
CA ARG A 49 4.45 20.00 -0.69
C ARG A 49 4.81 21.39 -0.19
N ASP A 50 4.96 21.53 1.12
CA ASP A 50 5.34 22.79 1.74
C ASP A 50 6.87 22.94 1.69
N LYS A 51 7.40 23.26 0.50
CA LYS A 51 8.84 23.34 0.26
C LYS A 51 9.51 24.39 1.15
N ALA A 52 8.83 25.50 1.42
CA ALA A 52 9.35 26.57 2.27
C ALA A 52 9.67 26.06 3.68
N SER A 53 8.74 25.30 4.27
CA SER A 53 8.91 24.77 5.63
C SER A 53 9.70 23.47 5.69
N THR A 54 9.71 22.66 4.63
CA THR A 54 10.19 21.26 4.71
C THR A 54 11.36 20.91 3.81
N ALA A 55 11.85 21.80 2.94
CA ALA A 55 12.96 21.47 2.02
C ALA A 55 14.20 20.95 2.76
N HIS A 56 14.55 21.57 3.89
CA HIS A 56 15.71 21.21 4.70
C HIS A 56 15.61 19.82 5.37
N LEU A 57 14.42 19.20 5.38
CA LEU A 57 14.20 17.86 5.91
C LEU A 57 14.54 16.75 4.90
N THR A 58 14.79 17.12 3.64
CA THR A 58 15.01 16.17 2.54
C THR A 58 16.36 16.42 1.87
N PRO A 59 17.16 15.38 1.56
CA PRO A 59 18.47 15.58 0.91
C PRO A 59 18.40 16.32 -0.42
N ALA A 60 17.37 16.06 -1.22
CA ALA A 60 17.15 16.69 -2.52
C ALA A 60 16.53 18.09 -2.44
N GLY A 61 16.16 18.57 -1.25
CA GLY A 61 15.49 19.86 -1.07
C GLY A 61 14.08 19.93 -1.67
N ASN A 62 13.48 18.80 -2.06
CA ASN A 62 12.15 18.73 -2.67
C ASN A 62 11.01 18.94 -1.66
N GLY A 63 11.31 18.87 -0.36
CA GLY A 63 10.33 19.00 0.72
C GLY A 63 9.55 17.71 0.96
N VAL A 64 8.69 17.74 1.97
CA VAL A 64 7.87 16.60 2.40
C VAL A 64 6.43 16.88 1.97
N CYS A 65 5.74 15.86 1.44
CA CYS A 65 4.32 15.95 1.14
C CYS A 65 3.54 16.30 2.42
N VAL A 66 2.66 17.30 2.35
CA VAL A 66 1.78 17.72 3.46
C VAL A 66 0.36 17.30 3.21
N GLY A 67 -0.14 17.38 1.97
CA GLY A 67 -1.50 17.01 1.66
C GLY A 67 -1.66 16.45 0.25
N ILE A 68 -2.58 15.50 0.12
CA ILE A 68 -2.97 14.88 -1.15
C ILE A 68 -4.47 15.09 -1.35
N SER A 69 -4.90 15.25 -2.59
CA SER A 69 -6.32 15.40 -2.94
C SER A 69 -6.76 14.24 -3.81
N SER A 70 -7.89 13.62 -3.44
CA SER A 70 -8.45 12.52 -4.21
C SER A 70 -9.12 12.99 -5.51
N ARG A 71 -9.65 14.22 -5.53
CA ARG A 71 -10.44 14.81 -6.64
C ARG A 71 -11.54 13.87 -7.18
N GLY A 72 -12.04 12.96 -6.35
CA GLY A 72 -13.03 11.93 -6.73
C GLY A 72 -12.47 10.71 -7.49
N LYS A 73 -11.16 10.63 -7.78
CA LYS A 73 -10.56 9.52 -8.55
C LYS A 73 -10.40 8.22 -7.73
N TYR A 74 -10.34 8.33 -6.41
CA TYR A 74 -9.98 7.22 -5.50
C TYR A 74 -11.11 6.83 -4.55
N GLU A 75 -12.33 7.35 -4.71
CA GLU A 75 -13.39 7.11 -3.70
C GLU A 75 -13.75 5.62 -3.58
N ASP A 76 -13.69 4.87 -4.68
CA ASP A 76 -13.97 3.43 -4.70
C ASP A 76 -12.76 2.55 -4.29
N GLU A 77 -11.54 3.13 -4.29
CA GLU A 77 -10.29 2.43 -3.98
C GLU A 77 -9.78 2.72 -2.55
N ILE A 78 -10.48 3.61 -1.83
CA ILE A 78 -10.21 3.95 -0.44
C ILE A 78 -11.10 3.05 0.42
N GLY A 79 -10.51 1.99 0.97
CA GLY A 79 -11.17 1.16 1.98
C GLY A 79 -11.32 1.89 3.32
N GLU A 80 -11.98 1.24 4.27
CA GLU A 80 -12.22 1.80 5.60
C GLU A 80 -10.92 2.02 6.40
N GLU A 81 -9.90 1.19 6.17
CA GLU A 81 -8.64 1.23 6.95
C GLU A 81 -7.43 1.70 6.14
N THR A 82 -7.35 1.35 4.87
CA THR A 82 -6.24 1.68 3.98
C THR A 82 -6.73 2.15 2.62
N GLY A 83 -5.97 3.03 1.97
CA GLY A 83 -6.21 3.46 0.59
C GLY A 83 -4.93 3.44 -0.24
N ILE A 84 -5.10 3.52 -1.56
CA ILE A 84 -4.01 3.62 -2.54
C ILE A 84 -4.05 5.01 -3.17
N TYR A 85 -2.88 5.61 -3.40
CA TYR A 85 -2.74 6.86 -4.11
C TYR A 85 -1.71 6.72 -5.23
N ASP A 86 -2.14 6.90 -6.49
CA ASP A 86 -1.21 6.81 -7.62
C ASP A 86 -0.21 7.96 -7.62
N TYR A 87 0.97 7.67 -8.13
CA TYR A 87 1.91 8.69 -8.53
C TYR A 87 1.33 9.59 -9.61
N PRO A 88 1.72 10.88 -9.62
CA PRO A 88 1.38 11.75 -10.72
C PRO A 88 1.95 11.20 -12.03
N SER A 89 1.16 11.35 -13.09
CA SER A 89 1.55 11.05 -14.47
C SER A 89 1.06 12.20 -15.32
N THR A 90 1.86 13.26 -15.37
CA THR A 90 1.53 14.49 -16.09
C THR A 90 2.46 14.67 -17.29
N LYS A 91 2.14 15.67 -18.14
CA LYS A 91 2.96 16.00 -19.31
C LYS A 91 4.34 16.60 -18.95
N VAL A 92 4.64 16.82 -17.66
CA VAL A 92 5.90 17.44 -17.19
C VAL A 92 6.61 16.49 -16.22
N PRO A 93 7.45 15.56 -16.72
CA PRO A 93 8.03 14.46 -15.93
C PRO A 93 8.90 14.91 -14.74
N THR A 94 9.60 16.03 -14.85
CA THR A 94 10.47 16.56 -13.79
C THR A 94 9.68 17.05 -12.57
N TYR A 95 8.48 17.58 -12.80
CA TYR A 95 7.59 18.01 -11.72
C TYR A 95 7.03 16.79 -10.98
N ASP A 96 6.62 15.77 -11.73
CA ASP A 96 6.12 14.51 -11.18
C ASP A 96 7.16 13.85 -10.27
N GLN A 97 8.44 13.88 -10.67
CA GLN A 97 9.50 13.33 -9.83
C GLN A 97 9.62 14.06 -8.49
N GLY A 98 9.51 15.39 -8.48
CA GLY A 98 9.56 16.16 -7.24
C GLY A 98 8.39 15.90 -6.29
N ASP A 99 7.21 15.61 -6.84
CA ASP A 99 6.03 15.22 -6.05
C ASP A 99 6.17 13.78 -5.52
N ILE A 100 6.64 12.84 -6.35
CA ILE A 100 6.93 11.45 -5.94
C ILE A 100 7.99 11.44 -4.83
N ASP A 101 9.07 12.21 -4.98
CA ASP A 101 10.12 12.33 -3.97
C ASP A 101 9.57 12.87 -2.64
N ALA A 102 8.67 13.87 -2.71
CA ALA A 102 8.05 14.43 -1.51
C ALA A 102 7.10 13.44 -0.81
N MET A 103 6.38 12.61 -1.57
CA MET A 103 5.55 11.54 -1.01
C MET A 103 6.40 10.43 -0.38
N ARG A 104 7.47 9.99 -1.06
CA ARG A 104 8.43 9.01 -0.52
C ARG A 104 9.17 9.54 0.71
N ALA A 105 9.47 10.84 0.76
CA ALA A 105 10.01 11.48 1.95
C ALA A 105 9.01 11.41 3.12
N ALA A 106 7.72 11.61 2.87
CA ALA A 106 6.69 11.46 3.91
C ALA A 106 6.60 10.01 4.42
N LEU A 107 6.70 9.01 3.54
CA LEU A 107 6.80 7.59 3.92
C LEU A 107 8.05 7.32 4.77
N SER A 108 9.23 7.68 4.27
CA SER A 108 10.51 7.41 4.94
C SER A 108 10.64 8.11 6.29
N LEU A 109 10.01 9.27 6.45
CA LEU A 109 10.00 10.02 7.70
C LEU A 109 8.83 9.64 8.60
N GLU A 110 7.97 8.68 8.21
CA GLU A 110 6.73 8.29 8.89
C GLU A 110 5.88 9.52 9.27
N MET A 111 5.76 10.46 8.33
CA MET A 111 5.19 11.78 8.57
C MET A 111 3.70 11.77 8.18
N PRO A 112 2.78 12.16 9.08
CA PRO A 112 1.36 12.20 8.75
C PRO A 112 1.09 13.28 7.69
N ILE A 113 0.16 13.02 6.79
CA ILE A 113 -0.30 13.94 5.74
C ILE A 113 -1.82 14.12 5.81
N PHE A 114 -2.34 15.03 5.02
CA PHE A 114 -3.77 15.34 4.96
C PHE A 114 -4.39 14.89 3.63
N LEU A 115 -5.32 13.94 3.67
CA LEU A 115 -6.14 13.56 2.53
C LEU A 115 -7.32 14.52 2.41
N ILE A 116 -7.43 15.18 1.27
CA ILE A 116 -8.44 16.19 0.96
C ILE A 116 -9.47 15.60 -0.02
N ARG A 117 -10.70 15.42 0.46
CA ARG A 117 -11.84 14.91 -0.32
C ARG A 117 -12.85 16.02 -0.55
N ASP A 118 -13.29 16.17 -1.80
CA ASP A 118 -14.32 17.12 -2.17
C ASP A 118 -15.68 16.64 -1.66
N THR A 119 -16.45 17.54 -1.02
CA THR A 119 -17.78 17.23 -0.49
C THR A 119 -18.81 18.28 -0.86
N ASN A 120 -20.09 17.88 -0.83
CA ASN A 120 -21.22 18.81 -0.87
C ASN A 120 -21.35 19.58 0.47
N ALA A 121 -22.33 20.48 0.57
CA ALA A 121 -22.54 21.28 1.78
C ALA A 121 -22.87 20.43 3.02
N GLN A 122 -23.47 19.26 2.81
CA GLN A 122 -23.88 18.30 3.85
C GLN A 122 -22.77 17.32 4.23
N GLY A 123 -21.61 17.36 3.56
CA GLY A 123 -20.45 16.51 3.86
C GLY A 123 -20.40 15.17 3.13
N ALA A 124 -21.33 14.90 2.21
CA ALA A 124 -21.23 13.73 1.35
C ALA A 124 -20.13 13.92 0.29
N PRO A 125 -19.35 12.88 -0.06
CA PRO A 125 -18.36 12.93 -1.13
C PRO A 125 -19.00 13.31 -2.47
N VAL A 126 -18.24 14.00 -3.33
CA VAL A 126 -18.70 14.35 -4.68
C VAL A 126 -17.62 14.06 -5.71
N GLN A 127 -18.04 13.54 -6.86
CA GLN A 127 -17.17 13.42 -8.02
C GLN A 127 -16.93 14.82 -8.62
N GLY A 128 -15.70 15.30 -8.50
CA GLY A 128 -15.28 16.61 -9.01
C GLY A 128 -15.15 17.68 -7.92
N LYS A 129 -15.27 18.95 -8.30
CA LYS A 129 -14.99 20.08 -7.40
C LYS A 129 -16.21 20.39 -6.53
N GLY A 130 -16.17 19.95 -5.28
CA GLY A 130 -17.20 20.26 -4.29
C GLY A 130 -17.07 21.69 -3.73
N PRO A 131 -18.14 22.26 -3.15
CA PRO A 131 -18.06 23.51 -2.40
C PRO A 131 -17.31 23.38 -1.07
N ARG A 132 -17.16 22.16 -0.54
CA ARG A 132 -16.56 21.87 0.76
C ARG A 132 -15.50 20.78 0.69
N ARG A 133 -14.71 20.63 1.74
CA ARG A 133 -13.61 19.67 1.88
C ARG A 133 -13.76 18.90 3.18
N ARG A 134 -13.69 17.58 3.06
CA ARG A 134 -13.34 16.71 4.18
C ARG A 134 -11.84 16.48 4.16
N VAL A 135 -11.22 16.62 5.32
CA VAL A 135 -9.79 16.46 5.54
C VAL A 135 -9.60 15.35 6.54
N ASP A 136 -8.83 14.33 6.17
CA ASP A 136 -8.50 13.21 7.05
C ASP A 136 -6.98 13.14 7.21
N ARG A 137 -6.51 12.90 8.44
CA ARG A 137 -5.10 12.59 8.70
C ARG A 137 -4.82 11.16 8.24
N VAL A 138 -3.83 10.99 7.39
CA VAL A 138 -3.36 9.68 6.91
C VAL A 138 -1.85 9.57 6.99
N GLU A 139 -1.31 8.37 6.89
CA GLU A 139 0.13 8.12 6.83
C GLU A 139 0.45 7.09 5.75
N PHE A 140 1.51 7.30 4.96
CA PHE A 140 1.96 6.29 4.02
C PHE A 140 2.62 5.14 4.76
N VAL A 141 2.30 3.90 4.37
CA VAL A 141 2.80 2.68 5.02
C VAL A 141 3.64 1.81 4.08
N ALA A 142 3.45 1.91 2.77
CA ALA A 142 4.21 1.13 1.79
C ALA A 142 4.27 1.82 0.42
N ASP A 143 5.33 1.54 -0.34
CA ASP A 143 5.58 2.04 -1.69
C ASP A 143 5.51 0.91 -2.73
N ASP A 144 4.75 1.11 -3.81
CA ASP A 144 4.69 0.21 -4.98
C ASP A 144 5.12 0.98 -6.24
N PRO A 145 6.43 1.08 -6.50
CA PRO A 145 6.93 1.83 -7.65
C PRO A 145 6.54 1.19 -9.00
N LEU A 146 6.32 -0.12 -9.04
CA LEU A 146 5.96 -0.84 -10.27
C LEU A 146 4.49 -0.62 -10.64
N SER A 147 3.60 -0.59 -9.64
CA SER A 147 2.22 -0.13 -9.84
C SER A 147 2.09 1.40 -9.89
N ARG A 148 3.18 2.13 -9.64
CA ARG A 148 3.23 3.59 -9.56
C ARG A 148 2.26 4.15 -8.52
N SER A 149 2.28 3.63 -7.29
CA SER A 149 1.35 4.04 -6.24
C SER A 149 1.97 3.93 -4.85
N LEU A 150 1.45 4.71 -3.90
CA LEU A 150 1.71 4.58 -2.47
C LEU A 150 0.47 4.10 -1.74
N ILE A 151 0.67 3.37 -0.66
CA ILE A 151 -0.39 2.85 0.20
C ILE A 151 -0.40 3.68 1.48
N PHE A 152 -1.58 4.14 1.89
CA PHE A 152 -1.76 4.90 3.13
C PHE A 152 -2.79 4.27 4.05
N THR A 153 -2.77 4.67 5.32
CA THR A 153 -3.72 4.27 6.35
C THR A 153 -4.39 5.48 7.01
N PHE A 154 -5.63 5.31 7.47
CA PHE A 154 -6.33 6.27 8.34
C PHE A 154 -6.01 6.06 9.83
N SER A 155 -5.27 5.00 10.18
CA SER A 155 -4.97 4.66 11.56
C SER A 155 -4.13 5.74 12.24
N LEU A 156 -4.44 6.07 13.50
CA LEU A 156 -3.75 7.14 14.21
C LEU A 156 -2.30 6.77 14.53
N GLY A 157 -2.02 5.50 14.86
CA GLY A 157 -0.67 4.99 15.03
C GLY A 157 0.06 4.77 13.69
N GLY A 158 -0.60 4.99 12.55
CA GLY A 158 0.04 4.96 11.24
C GLY A 158 0.68 3.61 10.97
N ARG A 159 1.95 3.61 10.59
CA ARG A 159 2.77 2.41 10.36
C ARG A 159 2.83 1.48 11.57
N SER A 160 2.83 2.00 12.81
CA SER A 160 3.02 1.17 14.01
C SER A 160 1.88 0.18 14.27
N ASP A 161 0.69 0.48 13.76
CA ASP A 161 -0.49 -0.36 13.90
C ASP A 161 -0.47 -1.57 12.95
N TYR A 162 0.46 -1.58 11.99
CA TYR A 162 0.62 -2.64 11.01
C TYR A 162 1.85 -3.50 11.28
N ARG A 163 1.75 -4.75 10.86
CA ARG A 163 2.86 -5.66 10.61
C ARG A 163 3.04 -5.71 9.10
N LEU A 164 4.18 -5.21 8.62
CA LEU A 164 4.46 -5.06 7.19
C LEU A 164 5.41 -6.16 6.69
N PRO A 165 5.44 -6.45 5.38
CA PRO A 165 6.29 -7.50 4.80
C PRO A 165 7.78 -7.42 5.16
N GLU A 166 8.29 -6.20 5.40
CA GLU A 166 9.69 -5.96 5.78
C GLU A 166 9.98 -6.31 7.25
N ASP A 167 8.96 -6.42 8.10
CA ASP A 167 9.10 -6.81 9.51
C ASP A 167 9.30 -8.33 9.67
N GLU A 168 8.96 -9.13 8.66
CA GLU A 168 8.90 -10.61 8.74
C GLU A 168 10.27 -11.30 8.51
N GLN A 169 11.37 -10.53 8.41
CA GLN A 169 12.78 -11.00 8.41
C GLN A 169 13.14 -12.19 7.50
N GLY A 170 12.34 -12.49 6.47
CA GLY A 170 12.60 -13.63 5.60
C GLY A 170 11.87 -14.93 5.96
N SER A 171 10.98 -14.92 6.96
CA SER A 171 10.23 -16.11 7.37
C SER A 171 8.88 -16.18 6.65
N CYS A 172 8.50 -17.35 6.15
CA CYS A 172 7.15 -17.63 5.61
C CYS A 172 6.10 -17.93 6.69
N PHE A 173 6.54 -18.09 7.93
CA PHE A 173 5.69 -18.37 9.07
C PHE A 173 5.83 -17.24 10.09
N GLN A 174 4.71 -16.80 10.65
CA GLN A 174 4.76 -15.86 11.75
C GLN A 174 5.29 -16.56 13.00
N GLU A 175 6.20 -15.90 13.72
CA GLU A 175 6.52 -16.30 15.08
C GLU A 175 5.23 -16.34 15.90
N ARG A 176 4.99 -17.45 16.61
CA ARG A 176 3.89 -17.52 17.57
C ARG A 176 4.14 -16.46 18.64
N GLU A 177 3.34 -15.41 18.65
CA GLU A 177 3.25 -14.52 19.81
C GLU A 177 2.81 -15.39 21.01
N THR A 178 3.74 -15.69 21.91
CA THR A 178 3.42 -16.34 23.17
C THR A 178 2.42 -15.44 23.92
N LYS A 179 1.39 -16.07 24.51
CA LYS A 179 0.18 -15.46 25.09
C LYS A 179 0.37 -14.35 26.16
N GLU A 180 1.60 -13.92 26.45
CA GLU A 180 1.91 -12.91 27.46
C GLU A 180 1.97 -11.48 26.91
N ARG A 181 1.89 -11.25 25.60
CA ARG A 181 1.73 -9.90 25.06
C ARG A 181 0.26 -9.57 24.86
N GLN A 182 -0.35 -8.94 25.86
CA GLN A 182 -1.55 -8.10 25.68
C GLN A 182 -1.20 -6.87 24.82
N SER A 183 -0.73 -7.07 23.59
CA SER A 183 -0.75 -6.02 22.58
C SER A 183 -1.83 -6.37 21.58
N THR A 184 -2.75 -5.45 21.33
CA THR A 184 -3.59 -5.45 20.14
C THR A 184 -2.80 -5.98 18.95
N SER A 185 -3.16 -7.15 18.41
CA SER A 185 -2.40 -7.78 17.34
C SER A 185 -2.33 -6.80 16.17
N LYS A 186 -1.11 -6.44 15.76
CA LYS A 186 -0.88 -5.54 14.62
C LYS A 186 -1.67 -6.02 13.40
N LYS A 187 -2.29 -5.09 12.68
CA LYS A 187 -3.06 -5.39 11.47
C LYS A 187 -2.15 -5.78 10.32
N ARG A 188 -2.69 -6.55 9.38
CA ARG A 188 -2.04 -6.84 8.10
C ARG A 188 -2.56 -5.91 7.02
N SER A 189 -1.75 -5.62 6.01
CA SER A 189 -2.15 -4.83 4.84
C SER A 189 -1.97 -5.67 3.58
N GLN A 190 -3.08 -6.10 2.99
CA GLN A 190 -3.07 -6.86 1.74
C GLN A 190 -2.43 -6.06 0.60
N ALA A 191 -2.66 -4.74 0.57
CA ALA A 191 -2.03 -3.86 -0.41
C ALA A 191 -0.50 -3.81 -0.22
N ALA A 192 -0.01 -3.71 1.02
CA ALA A 192 1.43 -3.72 1.30
C ALA A 192 2.07 -5.07 0.97
N PHE A 193 1.41 -6.18 1.31
CA PHE A 193 1.84 -7.53 0.92
C PHE A 193 1.97 -7.64 -0.59
N ARG A 194 0.93 -7.25 -1.33
CA ARG A 194 0.95 -7.22 -2.80
C ARG A 194 2.11 -6.41 -3.36
N ALA A 195 2.31 -5.19 -2.87
CA ALA A 195 3.41 -4.32 -3.30
C ALA A 195 4.79 -5.00 -3.10
N ALA A 196 4.98 -5.64 -1.94
CA ALA A 196 6.22 -6.36 -1.64
C ALA A 196 6.45 -7.56 -2.57
N VAL A 197 5.40 -8.32 -2.90
CA VAL A 197 5.48 -9.46 -3.84
C VAL A 197 5.76 -8.96 -5.27
N ILE A 198 5.16 -7.85 -5.72
CA ILE A 198 5.47 -7.20 -6.99
C ILE A 198 6.94 -6.78 -7.05
N SER A 199 7.43 -6.11 -6.00
CA SER A 199 8.85 -5.71 -5.89
C SER A 199 9.81 -6.90 -5.96
N ARG A 200 9.48 -8.00 -5.27
CA ARG A 200 10.27 -9.25 -5.29
C ARG A 200 10.48 -9.78 -6.71
N TYR A 201 9.39 -9.89 -7.48
CA TYR A 201 9.43 -10.48 -8.82
C TYR A 201 9.81 -9.48 -9.92
N GLY A 202 9.69 -8.17 -9.67
CA GLY A 202 10.07 -7.12 -10.61
C GLY A 202 9.04 -6.85 -11.72
N GLU A 203 7.84 -7.42 -11.61
CA GLU A 203 6.81 -7.36 -12.65
C GLU A 203 5.42 -7.58 -12.06
N ARG A 204 4.41 -6.97 -12.70
CA ARG A 204 3.00 -7.10 -12.33
C ARG A 204 2.27 -8.00 -13.33
N ARG A 205 2.57 -9.29 -13.31
CA ARG A 205 1.90 -10.31 -14.15
C ARG A 205 1.60 -11.59 -13.39
N CYS A 206 0.67 -12.37 -13.90
CA CYS A 206 0.44 -13.71 -13.41
C CYS A 206 1.66 -14.59 -13.73
N CYS A 207 2.15 -15.35 -12.77
CA CYS A 207 3.25 -16.29 -13.00
C CYS A 207 2.85 -17.45 -13.93
N LEU A 208 1.55 -17.67 -14.17
CA LEU A 208 1.02 -18.80 -14.95
C LEU A 208 0.47 -18.41 -16.33
N CYS A 209 -0.04 -17.20 -16.52
CA CYS A 209 -0.74 -16.78 -17.74
C CYS A 209 -0.53 -15.29 -18.09
N ASP A 210 -1.21 -14.83 -19.14
CA ASP A 210 -1.09 -13.46 -19.68
C ASP A 210 -2.30 -12.57 -19.32
N ALA A 211 -2.94 -12.86 -18.19
CA ALA A 211 -4.03 -12.04 -17.68
C ALA A 211 -3.60 -10.58 -17.47
N PRO A 212 -4.50 -9.62 -17.68
CA PRO A 212 -4.17 -8.20 -17.61
C PRO A 212 -3.82 -7.77 -16.17
N PRO A 213 -2.96 -6.74 -15.97
CA PRO A 213 -2.43 -6.34 -14.66
C PRO A 213 -3.49 -6.02 -13.58
N GLU A 214 -4.69 -5.61 -13.99
CA GLU A 214 -5.84 -5.21 -13.15
C GLU A 214 -6.47 -6.39 -12.40
N VAL A 215 -6.28 -7.61 -12.89
CA VAL A 215 -6.80 -8.84 -12.27
C VAL A 215 -5.73 -9.64 -11.55
N ILE A 216 -4.50 -9.15 -11.49
CA ILE A 216 -3.42 -9.79 -10.74
C ILE A 216 -3.66 -9.56 -9.26
N GLU A 217 -3.37 -10.56 -8.44
CA GLU A 217 -3.45 -10.60 -6.98
C GLU A 217 -2.17 -11.21 -6.41
N ALA A 218 -1.93 -11.03 -5.11
CA ALA A 218 -0.86 -11.71 -4.40
C ALA A 218 -1.47 -12.82 -3.55
N ALA A 219 -1.21 -14.07 -3.91
CA ALA A 219 -1.66 -15.25 -3.20
C ALA A 219 -0.60 -15.69 -2.19
N HIS A 220 -1.00 -15.96 -0.95
CA HIS A 220 -0.11 -16.57 0.02
C HIS A 220 0.12 -18.06 -0.31
N ILE A 221 1.37 -18.52 -0.24
CA ILE A 221 1.71 -19.93 -0.38
C ILE A 221 1.27 -20.69 0.88
N VAL A 222 1.74 -20.24 2.05
CA VAL A 222 1.21 -20.62 3.36
C VAL A 222 0.10 -19.63 3.72
N PRO A 223 -1.17 -20.06 3.83
CA PRO A 223 -2.27 -19.17 4.16
C PRO A 223 -2.14 -18.54 5.54
N VAL A 224 -2.74 -17.36 5.71
CA VAL A 224 -2.84 -16.66 7.00
C VAL A 224 -3.49 -17.54 8.08
N SER A 225 -4.52 -18.31 7.72
CA SER A 225 -5.20 -19.26 8.62
C SER A 225 -4.28 -20.36 9.17
N ASN A 226 -3.11 -20.56 8.56
CA ASN A 226 -2.08 -21.49 8.99
C ASN A 226 -0.81 -20.79 9.50
N ASN A 227 -0.92 -19.54 9.97
CA ASN A 227 0.18 -18.70 10.43
C ASN A 227 1.18 -18.32 9.33
N GLY A 228 0.77 -18.30 8.06
CA GLY A 228 1.60 -17.77 6.99
C GLY A 228 1.85 -16.26 7.17
N SER A 229 3.08 -15.81 7.00
CA SER A 229 3.47 -14.40 7.13
C SER A 229 3.16 -13.59 5.86
N ASP A 230 3.27 -12.26 5.95
CA ASP A 230 3.23 -11.37 4.78
C ASP A 230 4.63 -11.15 4.18
N TRP A 231 5.61 -12.00 4.48
CA TRP A 231 6.89 -11.92 3.81
C TRP A 231 6.73 -12.19 2.31
N SER A 232 7.39 -11.40 1.47
CA SER A 232 7.25 -11.51 0.00
C SER A 232 7.62 -12.89 -0.57
N GLY A 233 8.49 -13.66 0.11
CA GLY A 233 8.81 -15.04 -0.28
C GLY A 233 7.66 -16.02 -0.10
N ASN A 234 6.70 -15.71 0.78
CA ASN A 234 5.44 -16.44 0.97
C ASN A 234 4.36 -16.05 -0.06
N GLY A 235 4.68 -15.25 -1.09
CA GLY A 235 3.71 -14.73 -2.04
C GLY A 235 3.93 -15.18 -3.49
N LEU A 236 2.85 -15.38 -4.22
CA LEU A 236 2.83 -15.59 -5.67
C LEU A 236 1.96 -14.51 -6.34
N LEU A 237 2.40 -13.97 -7.47
CA LEU A 237 1.54 -13.15 -8.31
C LEU A 237 0.76 -14.02 -9.29
N VAL A 238 -0.55 -14.02 -9.13
CA VAL A 238 -1.48 -14.84 -9.94
C VAL A 238 -2.68 -13.98 -10.33
N CYS A 239 -3.38 -14.31 -11.42
CA CYS A 239 -4.65 -13.66 -11.71
C CYS A 239 -5.76 -14.19 -10.77
N ARG A 240 -6.89 -13.46 -10.65
CA ARG A 240 -8.03 -13.87 -9.78
C ARG A 240 -8.45 -15.33 -9.99
N ASN A 241 -8.49 -15.80 -11.24
CA ASN A 241 -8.84 -17.19 -11.55
C ASN A 241 -7.81 -18.16 -11.00
N HIS A 242 -6.52 -17.94 -11.27
CA HIS A 242 -5.45 -18.80 -10.75
C HIS A 242 -5.34 -18.75 -9.24
N HIS A 243 -5.64 -17.61 -8.61
CA HIS A 243 -5.73 -17.49 -7.16
C HIS A 243 -6.84 -18.37 -6.60
N ALA A 244 -8.07 -18.22 -7.10
CA ALA A 244 -9.19 -19.04 -6.67
C ALA A 244 -8.93 -20.54 -6.89
N LEU A 245 -8.34 -20.91 -8.03
CA LEU A 245 -7.95 -22.30 -8.32
C LEU A 245 -6.85 -22.79 -7.37
N TYR A 246 -5.91 -21.93 -6.97
CA TYR A 246 -4.86 -22.28 -6.01
C TYR A 246 -5.45 -22.55 -4.62
N ASP A 247 -6.35 -21.69 -4.16
CA ASP A 247 -7.05 -21.82 -2.87
C ASP A 247 -7.93 -23.07 -2.82
N LEU A 248 -8.56 -23.42 -3.95
CA LEU A 248 -9.33 -24.67 -4.13
C LEU A 248 -8.43 -25.91 -4.32
N GLY A 249 -7.11 -25.77 -4.31
CA GLY A 249 -6.16 -26.87 -4.46
C GLY A 249 -6.11 -27.48 -5.87
N ARG A 250 -6.58 -26.77 -6.91
CA ARG A 250 -6.63 -27.30 -8.29
C ARG A 250 -5.28 -27.35 -8.99
N TRP A 251 -4.28 -26.70 -8.44
CA TRP A 251 -2.88 -26.81 -8.84
C TRP A 251 -1.96 -26.47 -7.68
N CYS A 252 -0.70 -26.90 -7.77
CA CYS A 252 0.36 -26.50 -6.86
C CYS A 252 1.69 -26.36 -7.61
N LEU A 253 2.69 -25.76 -6.97
CA LEU A 253 4.06 -25.74 -7.46
C LEU A 253 4.88 -26.85 -6.80
N HIS A 254 5.60 -27.61 -7.61
CA HIS A 254 6.55 -28.59 -7.11
C HIS A 254 7.71 -27.87 -6.38
N PRO A 255 8.03 -28.22 -5.12
CA PRO A 255 8.92 -27.42 -4.28
C PRO A 255 10.39 -27.39 -4.72
N GLN A 256 10.83 -28.38 -5.50
CA GLN A 256 12.21 -28.45 -6.01
C GLN A 256 12.30 -27.97 -7.47
N HIS A 257 11.51 -28.58 -8.35
CA HIS A 257 11.52 -28.26 -9.77
C HIS A 257 10.76 -26.99 -10.14
N LEU A 258 9.92 -26.41 -9.27
CA LEU A 258 9.11 -25.22 -9.55
C LEU A 258 8.14 -25.39 -10.73
N GLU A 259 7.73 -26.63 -11.00
CA GLU A 259 6.75 -26.98 -12.03
C GLU A 259 5.34 -26.82 -11.50
N VAL A 260 4.44 -26.38 -12.36
CA VAL A 260 3.01 -26.30 -12.08
C VAL A 260 2.45 -27.70 -12.25
N VAL A 261 1.91 -28.25 -11.18
CA VAL A 261 1.32 -29.59 -11.17
C VAL A 261 -0.19 -29.44 -10.97
N PRO A 262 -1.01 -29.87 -11.95
CA PRO A 262 -2.46 -29.84 -11.81
C PRO A 262 -2.93 -30.93 -10.85
N ALA A 263 -4.03 -30.69 -10.15
CA ALA A 263 -4.69 -31.72 -9.36
C ALA A 263 -5.31 -32.80 -10.26
N THR A 264 -5.56 -33.99 -9.69
CA THR A 264 -6.19 -35.09 -10.42
C THR A 264 -7.50 -34.66 -11.09
N GLY A 265 -7.67 -34.99 -12.36
CA GLY A 265 -8.85 -34.60 -13.16
C GLY A 265 -8.76 -33.23 -13.83
N HIS A 266 -7.65 -32.52 -13.63
CA HIS A 266 -7.32 -31.29 -14.35
C HIS A 266 -6.03 -31.45 -15.16
N ASP A 267 -5.85 -30.58 -16.14
CA ASP A 267 -4.62 -30.44 -16.90
C ASP A 267 -4.24 -28.96 -17.03
N LEU A 268 -3.04 -28.67 -17.53
CA LEU A 268 -2.57 -27.29 -17.68
C LEU A 268 -3.46 -26.46 -18.61
N SER A 269 -4.04 -27.09 -19.64
CA SER A 269 -4.90 -26.40 -20.62
C SER A 269 -6.24 -25.97 -20.00
N SER A 270 -6.92 -26.87 -19.31
CA SER A 270 -8.20 -26.63 -18.62
C SER A 270 -8.04 -25.61 -17.48
N LEU A 271 -6.86 -25.52 -16.88
CA LEU A 271 -6.51 -24.50 -15.88
C LEU A 271 -6.00 -23.20 -16.51
N GLN A 272 -5.98 -23.06 -17.84
CA GLN A 272 -5.48 -21.88 -18.56
C GLN A 272 -4.04 -21.50 -18.18
N VAL A 273 -3.19 -22.51 -17.94
CA VAL A 273 -1.77 -22.34 -17.63
C VAL A 273 -0.98 -22.28 -18.94
N ILE A 274 -0.33 -21.14 -19.18
CA ILE A 274 0.54 -20.90 -20.34
C ILE A 274 1.99 -21.25 -19.97
N ARG A 275 2.41 -20.95 -18.74
CA ARG A 275 3.75 -21.22 -18.21
C ARG A 275 3.71 -22.41 -17.28
N SER A 276 4.26 -23.55 -17.70
CA SER A 276 4.27 -24.80 -16.93
C SER A 276 5.23 -24.81 -15.73
N ASN A 277 5.99 -23.73 -15.50
CA ASN A 277 6.88 -23.56 -14.36
C ASN A 277 7.12 -22.08 -14.07
N VAL A 278 7.60 -21.79 -12.86
CA VAL A 278 7.87 -20.42 -12.40
C VAL A 278 9.36 -20.06 -12.34
N ARG A 279 10.22 -20.80 -13.05
CA ARG A 279 11.68 -20.56 -13.08
C ARG A 279 12.08 -19.25 -13.76
N HIS A 280 11.15 -18.65 -14.49
CA HIS A 280 11.31 -17.35 -15.15
C HIS A 280 11.17 -16.17 -14.19
N LEU A 281 10.70 -16.38 -12.96
CA LEU A 281 10.58 -15.34 -11.95
C LEU A 281 11.97 -14.84 -11.53
N ARG A 282 12.10 -13.53 -11.31
CA ARG A 282 13.35 -12.88 -10.90
C ARG A 282 13.95 -13.47 -9.62
N GLN A 283 13.10 -13.91 -8.70
CA GLN A 283 13.46 -14.62 -7.49
C GLN A 283 12.55 -15.84 -7.37
N SER A 284 13.06 -16.95 -6.82
CA SER A 284 12.23 -18.11 -6.54
C SER A 284 11.25 -17.82 -5.39
N PRO A 285 10.04 -18.38 -5.41
CA PRO A 285 9.21 -18.47 -4.21
C PRO A 285 9.95 -19.25 -3.12
N ASP A 286 9.57 -19.03 -1.86
CA ASP A 286 10.26 -19.68 -0.75
C ASP A 286 10.08 -21.21 -0.76
N ARG A 287 11.19 -21.93 -0.57
CA ARG A 287 11.21 -23.40 -0.65
C ARG A 287 10.45 -24.04 0.50
N GLU A 288 10.55 -23.51 1.71
CA GLU A 288 9.90 -24.06 2.90
C GLU A 288 8.37 -23.88 2.79
N ALA A 289 7.92 -22.71 2.35
CA ALA A 289 6.51 -22.46 2.06
C ALA A 289 5.96 -23.42 0.99
N LEU A 290 6.71 -23.62 -0.10
CA LEU A 290 6.31 -24.56 -1.15
C LEU A 290 6.25 -26.00 -0.63
N GLN A 291 7.21 -26.43 0.19
CA GLN A 291 7.18 -27.76 0.81
C GLN A 291 5.97 -27.92 1.73
N TRP A 292 5.66 -26.90 2.54
CA TRP A 292 4.50 -26.90 3.42
C TRP A 292 3.19 -27.02 2.64
N ARG A 293 3.06 -26.26 1.53
CA ARG A 293 1.88 -26.30 0.67
C ARG A 293 1.77 -27.67 0.01
N TRP A 294 2.87 -28.16 -0.56
CA TRP A 294 2.94 -29.45 -1.24
C TRP A 294 2.56 -30.61 -0.34
N SER A 295 3.03 -30.64 0.92
CA SER A 295 2.70 -31.73 1.85
C SER A 295 1.22 -31.76 2.28
N ARG A 296 0.48 -30.68 2.02
CA ARG A 296 -0.94 -30.51 2.35
C ARG A 296 -1.81 -30.43 1.09
N TRP A 297 -1.17 -30.50 -0.07
CA TRP A 297 -1.79 -30.56 -1.37
C TRP A 297 -2.03 -32.04 -1.67
N ALA A 298 -3.31 -32.42 -1.74
CA ALA A 298 -3.75 -33.78 -1.99
C ALA A 298 -4.16 -33.94 -3.46
#